data_AF-A0AAD7WZ36-F1
#
_entry.id   AF-A0AAD7WZ36-F1
#
_cell.length_a   1.000
_cell.length_b   1.000
_cell.length_c   1.000
_cell.angle_alpha   90.00
_cell.angle_beta   90.00
_cell.angle_gamma   90.00
#
_symmetry.space_group_name_H-M   'P 1'
#
loop_
_entity.id
_entity.type
_entity.pdbx_description
1 polymer ?
#
loop_
_entity_poly.entity_id
_entity_poly.type
_entity_poly.pdbx_seq_one_letter_code
_entity_poly.pdbx_strand_id
1 'polypeptide(L)'
;MKRIRIAHSEGLDWKRELRKYVTVYRSIDHATTGKSPAELLFNRKMRGKLPDVTEPRTDTEVRDRDSERKGKSKLYTDERRRAQHSDVEVGDTVLVRQDKVDKFTTTFNATPHKVVSKTGSHVIVESPAGARYERNSTFVKKYQTNQERNKGQRTRHTGLRMS
;
A
#
# COMPACT_ATOMS: atom_id res chain seq x y z
N MET A 1 3.09 13.50 -15.60
CA MET A 1 3.25 14.44 -14.46
C MET A 1 2.44 15.71 -14.73
N LYS A 2 1.70 16.26 -13.76
CA LYS A 2 0.78 17.40 -13.99
C LYS A 2 1.50 18.66 -14.51
N ARG A 3 2.68 19.00 -13.98
CA ARG A 3 3.49 20.17 -14.40
C ARG A 3 3.90 20.12 -15.88
N ILE A 4 4.28 18.94 -16.38
CA ILE A 4 4.64 18.76 -17.81
C ILE A 4 3.42 19.01 -18.70
N ARG A 5 2.24 18.53 -18.31
CA ARG A 5 1.00 18.77 -19.06
C ARG A 5 0.61 20.26 -19.08
N ILE A 6 0.78 20.96 -17.96
CA ILE A 6 0.55 22.42 -17.86
C ILE A 6 1.49 23.19 -18.78
N ALA A 7 2.79 22.87 -18.77
CA ALA A 7 3.76 23.51 -19.66
C ALA A 7 3.42 23.33 -21.15
N HIS A 8 2.94 22.13 -21.53
CA HIS A 8 2.46 21.88 -22.89
C HIS A 8 1.22 22.71 -23.23
N SER A 9 0.23 22.83 -22.34
CA SER A 9 -0.96 23.65 -22.59
C SER A 9 -0.67 25.15 -22.63
N GLU A 10 0.35 25.61 -21.90
CA GLU A 10 0.78 27.00 -21.86
C GLU A 10 1.81 27.36 -22.96
N GLY A 11 2.20 26.40 -23.81
CA GLY A 11 3.18 26.59 -24.87
C GLY A 11 4.61 26.86 -24.37
N LEU A 12 4.91 26.49 -23.13
CA LEU A 12 6.23 26.69 -22.50
C LEU A 12 7.17 25.52 -22.76
N ASP A 13 8.49 25.77 -22.70
CA ASP A 13 9.48 24.69 -22.66
C ASP A 13 9.33 23.87 -21.36
N TRP A 14 8.78 22.67 -21.52
CA TRP A 14 8.52 21.75 -20.43
C TRP A 14 9.80 21.34 -19.68
N LYS A 15 10.98 21.30 -20.34
CA LYS A 15 12.24 20.96 -19.66
C LYS A 15 12.64 22.05 -18.68
N ARG A 16 12.57 23.31 -19.11
CA ARG A 16 12.84 24.47 -18.25
C ARG A 16 11.86 24.54 -17.09
N GLU A 17 10.57 24.33 -17.34
CA GLU A 17 9.55 24.39 -16.29
C GLU A 17 9.68 23.24 -15.28
N LEU A 18 10.01 22.04 -15.75
CA LEU A 18 10.32 20.91 -14.89
C LEU A 18 11.53 21.19 -14.00
N ARG A 19 12.63 21.74 -14.55
CA ARG A 19 13.82 22.10 -13.75
C ARG A 19 13.47 23.10 -12.66
N LYS A 20 12.70 24.15 -12.97
CA LYS A 20 12.22 25.12 -11.97
C LYS A 20 11.41 24.44 -10.87
N TYR A 21 10.42 23.62 -11.25
CA TYR A 21 9.58 22.90 -10.29
C TYR A 21 10.40 22.02 -9.35
N VAL A 22 11.37 21.26 -9.89
CA VAL A 22 12.20 20.38 -9.07
C VAL A 22 13.10 21.17 -8.13
N THR A 23 13.68 22.29 -8.57
CA THR A 23 14.46 23.19 -7.70
C THR A 23 13.63 23.67 -6.52
N VAL A 24 12.40 24.11 -6.77
CA VAL A 24 11.48 24.57 -5.72
C VAL A 24 11.08 23.43 -4.78
N TYR A 25 10.73 22.26 -5.33
CA TYR A 25 10.39 21.08 -4.52
C TYR A 25 11.53 20.67 -3.57
N ARG A 26 12.79 20.77 -4.03
CA ARG A 26 13.98 20.46 -3.24
C ARG A 26 14.24 21.45 -2.10
N SER A 27 13.74 22.68 -2.19
CA SER A 27 13.93 23.72 -1.16
C SER A 27 12.75 23.88 -0.20
N ILE A 28 11.59 23.30 -0.49
CA ILE A 28 10.40 23.40 0.39
C ILE A 28 10.47 22.33 1.47
N ASP A 29 10.20 22.73 2.71
CA ASP A 29 10.10 21.82 3.84
C ASP A 29 8.91 20.87 3.67
N HIS A 30 9.16 19.57 3.86
CA HIS A 30 8.12 18.56 3.74
C HIS A 30 7.30 18.47 5.05
N ALA A 31 5.97 18.46 4.96
CA ALA A 31 5.08 18.52 6.12
C ALA A 31 5.28 17.39 7.16
N THR A 32 5.74 16.22 6.72
CA THR A 32 5.99 15.06 7.59
C THR A 32 7.30 15.20 8.36
N THR A 33 8.39 15.60 7.69
CA THR A 33 9.74 15.61 8.26
C THR A 33 10.14 16.98 8.81
N GLY A 34 9.50 18.05 8.35
CA GLY A 34 9.84 19.44 8.68
C GLY A 34 11.17 19.90 8.07
N LYS A 35 11.69 19.15 7.09
CA LYS A 35 12.94 19.42 6.37
C LYS A 35 12.72 19.28 4.89
N SER A 36 13.47 20.04 4.11
CA SER A 36 13.44 19.98 2.66
C SER A 36 14.17 18.73 2.14
N PRO A 37 13.79 18.19 0.97
CA PRO A 37 14.48 17.05 0.37
C PRO A 37 15.99 17.28 0.16
N ALA A 38 16.41 18.51 -0.18
CA ALA A 38 17.83 18.81 -0.35
C ALA A 38 18.59 18.78 0.99
N GLU A 39 17.98 19.24 2.09
CA GLU A 39 18.60 19.17 3.41
C GLU A 39 18.81 17.73 3.86
N LEU A 40 17.83 16.85 3.64
CA LEU A 40 17.97 15.44 4.02
C LEU A 40 19.06 14.71 3.22
N LEU A 41 19.29 15.12 1.97
CA LEU A 41 20.30 14.49 1.11
C LEU A 41 21.70 15.05 1.31
N PHE A 42 21.83 16.37 1.46
CA PHE A 42 23.13 17.06 1.47
C PHE A 42 23.53 17.58 2.85
N ASN A 43 22.70 17.35 3.86
CA ASN A 43 22.86 17.83 5.23
C ASN A 43 23.14 19.35 5.33
N ARG A 44 22.64 20.11 4.35
CA ARG A 44 22.78 21.57 4.24
C ARG A 44 21.54 22.17 3.63
N LYS A 45 21.18 23.38 4.05
CA LYS A 45 20.06 24.12 3.46
C LYS A 45 20.47 24.74 2.13
N MET A 46 19.58 24.69 1.13
CA MET A 46 19.82 25.40 -0.12
C MET A 46 19.79 26.91 0.16
N ARG A 47 20.85 27.62 -0.25
CA ARG A 47 21.00 29.05 0.00
C ARG A 47 19.95 29.82 -0.82
N GLY A 48 19.03 30.47 -0.11
CA GLY A 48 18.04 31.37 -0.69
C GLY A 48 18.58 32.80 -0.85
N LYS A 49 17.68 33.72 -1.24
CA LYS A 49 17.98 35.16 -1.29
C LYS A 49 17.98 35.83 0.09
N LEU A 50 17.37 35.18 1.09
CA LEU A 50 17.35 35.67 2.46
C LEU A 50 18.51 35.05 3.26
N PRO A 51 19.17 35.83 4.14
CA PRO A 51 20.14 35.27 5.07
C PRO A 51 19.42 34.32 6.02
N ASP A 52 20.05 33.18 6.30
CA ASP A 52 19.48 32.13 7.13
C ASP A 52 20.46 31.79 8.25
N VAL A 53 19.97 31.83 9.49
CA VAL A 53 20.73 31.43 10.67
C VAL A 53 20.47 29.95 10.86
N THR A 54 21.37 29.12 10.33
CA THR A 54 21.18 27.67 10.37
C THR A 54 21.67 27.13 11.70
N GLU A 55 20.74 26.71 12.56
CA GLU A 55 21.07 25.87 13.71
C GLU A 55 21.23 24.40 13.26
N PRO A 56 22.28 23.69 13.70
CA PRO A 56 22.43 22.28 13.41
C PRO A 56 21.38 21.48 14.18
N ARG A 57 20.24 21.20 13.54
CA ARG A 57 19.27 20.21 14.05
C ARG A 57 19.80 18.81 13.76
N THR A 58 19.85 17.99 14.79
CA THR A 58 20.28 16.60 14.72
C THR A 58 19.26 15.75 13.97
N ASP A 59 19.76 14.74 13.26
CA ASP A 59 18.99 13.78 12.45
C ASP A 59 17.94 12.99 13.28
N THR A 60 18.11 12.94 14.60
CA THR A 60 17.13 12.34 15.54
C THR A 60 15.76 13.00 15.49
N GLU A 61 15.67 14.33 15.48
CA GLU A 61 14.37 15.03 15.45
C GLU A 61 13.53 14.69 14.21
N VAL A 62 14.21 14.50 13.08
CA VAL A 62 13.57 14.13 11.81
C VAL A 62 13.01 12.72 11.89
N ARG A 63 13.78 11.78 12.44
CA ARG A 63 13.35 10.39 12.63
C ARG A 63 12.15 10.31 13.57
N ASP A 64 12.21 11.01 14.70
CA ASP A 64 11.14 10.99 15.71
C ASP A 64 9.84 11.52 15.09
N ARG A 65 9.89 12.70 14.46
CA ARG A 65 8.72 13.30 13.81
C ARG A 65 8.15 12.42 12.69
N ASP A 66 9.00 11.83 11.86
CA ASP A 66 8.57 10.94 10.78
C ASP A 66 7.89 9.68 11.33
N SER A 67 8.46 9.08 12.38
CA SER A 67 7.89 7.91 13.05
C SER A 67 6.52 8.20 13.66
N GLU A 68 6.37 9.33 14.35
CA GLU A 68 5.10 9.77 14.93
C GLU A 68 4.03 10.00 13.86
N ARG A 69 4.39 10.71 12.77
CA ARG A 69 3.46 11.00 11.68
C ARG A 69 3.05 9.73 10.95
N LYS A 70 3.97 8.79 10.72
CA LYS A 70 3.67 7.47 10.16
C LYS A 70 2.76 6.66 11.07
N GLY A 71 3.01 6.67 12.38
CA GLY A 71 2.15 6.01 13.38
C GLY A 71 0.72 6.56 13.37
N LYS A 72 0.57 7.89 13.45
CA LYS A 72 -0.75 8.56 13.37
C LYS A 72 -1.46 8.27 12.06
N SER A 73 -0.75 8.35 10.94
CA SER A 73 -1.32 8.07 9.61
C SER A 73 -1.76 6.61 9.48
N LYS A 74 -1.00 5.65 10.05
CA LYS A 74 -1.36 4.24 10.08
C LYS A 74 -2.65 4.03 10.86
N LEU A 75 -2.71 4.48 12.13
CA LEU A 75 -3.89 4.33 12.98
C LEU A 75 -5.15 4.91 12.32
N TYR A 76 -5.05 6.15 11.83
CA TYR A 76 -6.16 6.81 11.13
C TYR A 76 -6.62 6.03 9.90
N THR A 77 -5.68 5.53 9.11
CA THR A 77 -5.99 4.79 7.89
C THR A 77 -6.62 3.44 8.20
N ASP A 78 -6.08 2.71 9.19
CA ASP A 78 -6.56 1.39 9.61
C ASP A 78 -7.98 1.50 10.17
N GLU A 79 -8.25 2.50 11.01
CA GLU A 79 -9.59 2.78 11.55
C GLU A 79 -10.56 3.19 10.44
N ARG A 80 -10.20 4.18 9.62
CA ARG A 80 -11.07 4.69 8.55
C ARG A 80 -11.40 3.63 7.51
N ARG A 81 -10.46 2.73 7.21
CA ARG A 81 -10.66 1.64 6.24
C ARG A 81 -11.16 0.34 6.88
N ARG A 82 -11.32 0.31 8.21
CA ARG A 82 -11.66 -0.89 8.98
C ARG A 82 -10.75 -2.06 8.62
N ALA A 83 -9.43 -1.82 8.64
CA ALA A 83 -8.44 -2.83 8.33
C ALA A 83 -8.65 -4.05 9.25
N GLN A 84 -8.68 -5.24 8.65
CA GLN A 84 -8.83 -6.51 9.35
C GLN A 84 -7.63 -7.40 9.03
N HIS A 85 -7.29 -8.28 9.97
CA HIS A 85 -6.30 -9.32 9.71
C HIS A 85 -6.83 -10.30 8.67
N SER A 86 -5.93 -10.82 7.83
CA SER A 86 -6.29 -11.80 6.82
C SER A 86 -6.32 -13.20 7.43
N ASP A 87 -7.46 -13.87 7.35
CA ASP A 87 -7.64 -15.25 7.83
C ASP A 87 -6.99 -16.30 6.92
N VAL A 88 -6.43 -15.92 5.77
CA VAL A 88 -5.83 -16.82 4.79
C VAL A 88 -4.61 -17.53 5.37
N GLU A 89 -4.55 -18.85 5.29
CA GLU A 89 -3.46 -19.67 5.79
C GLU A 89 -2.89 -20.58 4.69
N VAL A 90 -1.72 -21.16 4.97
CA VAL A 90 -1.10 -22.12 4.05
C VAL A 90 -1.98 -23.37 3.96
N GLY A 91 -2.22 -23.84 2.73
CA GLY A 91 -3.10 -24.96 2.44
C GLY A 91 -4.53 -24.56 2.07
N ASP A 92 -4.95 -23.32 2.36
CA ASP A 92 -6.28 -22.83 1.96
C ASP A 92 -6.44 -22.83 0.44
N THR A 93 -7.68 -23.10 -0.01
CA THR A 93 -8.08 -22.86 -1.39
C THR A 93 -8.60 -21.43 -1.52
N VAL A 94 -8.08 -20.68 -2.49
CA VAL A 94 -8.40 -19.27 -2.70
C VAL A 94 -8.68 -18.97 -4.17
N LEU A 95 -9.53 -17.96 -4.41
CA LEU A 95 -9.67 -17.32 -5.72
C LEU A 95 -8.75 -16.11 -5.80
N VAL A 96 -8.10 -15.94 -6.93
CA VAL A 96 -7.17 -14.83 -7.19
C VAL A 96 -7.88 -13.72 -7.94
N ARG A 97 -7.71 -12.47 -7.52
CA ARG A 97 -8.25 -11.30 -8.22
C ARG A 97 -7.62 -11.18 -9.62
N GLN A 98 -8.44 -10.92 -10.63
CA GLN A 98 -7.99 -10.76 -12.01
C GLN A 98 -8.06 -9.30 -12.46
N ASP A 99 -7.31 -8.99 -13.52
CA ASP A 99 -7.33 -7.67 -14.14
C ASP A 99 -8.66 -7.44 -14.85
N LYS A 100 -9.19 -6.23 -14.72
CA LYS A 100 -10.45 -5.85 -15.36
C LYS A 100 -10.18 -5.48 -16.81
N VAL A 101 -10.59 -6.33 -17.74
CA VAL A 101 -10.44 -6.07 -19.19
C VAL A 101 -11.66 -5.33 -19.73
N ASP A 102 -12.86 -5.72 -19.30
CA ASP A 102 -14.12 -5.12 -19.76
C ASP A 102 -15.09 -4.86 -18.58
N LYS A 103 -16.30 -4.40 -18.90
CA LYS A 103 -17.35 -4.12 -17.89
C LYS A 103 -17.91 -5.40 -17.24
N PHE A 104 -17.83 -6.54 -17.92
CA PHE A 104 -18.42 -7.83 -17.50
C PHE A 104 -17.41 -8.76 -16.84
N THR A 105 -16.14 -8.39 -16.81
CA THR A 105 -15.06 -9.16 -16.20
C THR A 105 -15.34 -9.31 -14.70
N THR A 106 -15.41 -10.56 -14.23
CA THR A 106 -15.58 -10.84 -12.80
C THR A 106 -14.34 -10.38 -12.02
N THR A 107 -14.52 -9.96 -10.77
CA THR A 107 -13.40 -9.48 -9.96
C THR A 107 -12.34 -10.56 -9.68
N PHE A 108 -12.78 -11.82 -9.54
CA PHE A 108 -11.91 -12.95 -9.26
C PHE A 108 -11.95 -13.95 -10.40
N ASN A 109 -10.81 -14.61 -10.64
CA ASN A 109 -10.72 -15.76 -11.52
C ASN A 109 -11.48 -16.94 -10.90
N ALA A 110 -12.25 -17.66 -11.72
CA ALA A 110 -13.06 -18.79 -11.28
C ALA A 110 -12.22 -20.03 -10.89
N THR A 111 -10.99 -20.13 -11.39
CA THR A 111 -10.09 -21.24 -11.09
C THR A 111 -9.56 -21.13 -9.66
N PRO A 112 -9.85 -22.10 -8.78
CA PRO A 112 -9.30 -22.10 -7.42
C PRO A 112 -7.81 -22.42 -7.44
N HIS A 113 -7.06 -21.72 -6.60
CA HIS A 113 -5.62 -21.90 -6.39
C HIS A 113 -5.37 -22.31 -4.94
N LYS A 114 -4.26 -23.02 -4.69
CA LYS A 114 -3.87 -23.43 -3.34
C LYS A 114 -2.81 -22.50 -2.79
N VAL A 115 -2.93 -22.07 -1.55
CA VAL A 115 -1.88 -21.28 -0.88
C VAL A 115 -0.73 -22.21 -0.49
N VAL A 116 0.47 -21.93 -1.00
CA VAL A 116 1.68 -22.72 -0.74
C VAL A 116 2.53 -22.09 0.36
N SER A 117 2.57 -20.76 0.44
CA SER A 117 3.28 -20.05 1.50
C SER A 117 2.62 -18.71 1.80
N LYS A 118 2.88 -18.20 3.01
CA LYS A 118 2.44 -16.89 3.48
C LYS A 118 3.50 -16.25 4.34
N THR A 119 3.85 -15.00 4.04
CA THR A 119 4.77 -14.17 4.82
C THR A 119 4.13 -12.80 5.04
N GLY A 120 3.59 -12.55 6.23
CA GLY A 120 2.78 -11.35 6.49
C GLY A 120 1.56 -11.29 5.55
N SER A 121 1.45 -10.20 4.78
CA SER A 121 0.41 -10.03 3.75
C SER A 121 0.81 -10.57 2.37
N HIS A 122 2.04 -11.06 2.21
CA HIS A 122 2.49 -11.67 0.97
C HIS A 122 2.11 -13.15 0.96
N VAL A 123 1.56 -13.63 -0.16
CA VAL A 123 1.03 -14.99 -0.33
C VAL A 123 1.49 -15.54 -1.67
N ILE A 124 1.97 -16.79 -1.67
CA ILE A 124 2.27 -17.54 -2.89
C ILE A 124 1.15 -18.54 -3.11
N VAL A 125 0.51 -18.45 -4.28
CA VAL A 125 -0.59 -19.33 -4.68
C VAL A 125 -0.17 -20.18 -5.88
N GLU A 126 -0.57 -21.44 -5.87
CA GLU A 126 -0.29 -22.39 -6.94
C GLU A 126 -1.59 -22.76 -7.66
N SER A 127 -1.55 -22.64 -8.98
CA SER A 127 -2.64 -23.05 -9.87
C SER A 127 -2.74 -24.57 -9.97
N PRO A 128 -3.90 -25.11 -10.40
CA PRO A 128 -4.02 -26.53 -10.72
C PRO A 128 -3.02 -27.01 -11.79
N ALA A 129 -2.53 -26.11 -12.64
CA ALA A 129 -1.52 -26.40 -13.67
C ALA A 129 -0.07 -26.35 -13.12
N GLY A 130 0.13 -26.12 -11.82
CA GLY A 130 1.45 -26.06 -11.18
C GLY A 130 2.15 -24.69 -11.26
N ALA A 131 1.60 -23.72 -12.00
CA ALA A 131 2.15 -22.36 -12.02
C ALA A 131 1.96 -21.65 -10.67
N ARG A 132 2.98 -20.92 -10.22
CA ARG A 132 2.98 -20.17 -8.95
C ARG A 132 2.90 -18.67 -9.19
N TYR A 133 2.12 -17.99 -8.35
CA TYR A 133 1.93 -16.55 -8.41
C TYR A 133 2.12 -15.92 -7.04
N GLU A 134 2.78 -14.77 -7.03
CA GLU A 134 2.92 -13.92 -5.85
C GLU A 134 1.79 -12.89 -5.81
N ARG A 135 1.07 -12.86 -4.69
CA ARG A 135 -0.08 -11.98 -4.48
C ARG A 135 -0.09 -11.42 -3.06
N ASN A 136 -0.75 -10.27 -2.91
CA ASN A 136 -1.09 -9.76 -1.58
C ASN A 136 -2.35 -10.47 -1.06
N SER A 137 -2.46 -10.67 0.26
CA SER A 137 -3.61 -11.28 0.94
C SER A 137 -4.94 -10.57 0.63
N THR A 138 -4.92 -9.27 0.31
CA THR A 138 -6.10 -8.50 -0.10
C THR A 138 -6.59 -8.85 -1.52
N PHE A 139 -5.75 -9.46 -2.34
CA PHE A 139 -6.09 -9.89 -3.72
C PHE A 139 -6.48 -11.36 -3.82
N VAL A 140 -6.61 -12.05 -2.70
CA VAL A 140 -7.10 -13.42 -2.64
C VAL A 140 -8.34 -13.49 -1.76
N LYS A 141 -9.25 -14.40 -2.10
CA LYS A 141 -10.46 -14.66 -1.31
C LYS A 141 -10.57 -16.15 -1.06
N LYS A 142 -10.77 -16.55 0.21
CA LYS A 142 -11.01 -17.96 0.55
C LYS A 142 -12.17 -18.51 -0.26
N TYR A 143 -11.95 -19.67 -0.86
CA TYR A 143 -12.94 -20.44 -1.59
C TYR A 143 -13.34 -21.62 -0.71
N GLN A 144 -14.59 -21.64 -0.27
CA GLN A 144 -15.16 -22.77 0.47
C GLN A 144 -15.95 -23.62 -0.51
N THR A 145 -15.64 -24.90 -0.58
CA THR A 145 -16.48 -25.84 -1.34
C THR A 145 -17.78 -26.11 -0.59
N ASN A 146 -18.87 -26.42 -1.32
CA ASN A 146 -20.18 -26.68 -0.71
C ASN A 146 -20.15 -27.81 0.34
N GLN A 147 -19.21 -28.77 0.22
CA GLN A 147 -19.07 -29.85 1.20
C GLN A 147 -18.53 -29.36 2.56
N GLU A 148 -17.61 -28.38 2.57
CA GLU A 148 -17.06 -27.79 3.80
C GLU A 148 -18.07 -26.88 4.49
N ARG A 149 -18.84 -26.12 3.68
CA ARG A 149 -19.91 -25.23 4.16
C ARG A 149 -21.03 -26.00 4.87
N ASN A 150 -21.37 -27.20 4.39
CA ASN A 150 -22.36 -28.08 5.02
C ASN A 150 -21.85 -28.76 6.31
N LYS A 151 -20.55 -29.05 6.43
CA LYS A 151 -19.97 -29.60 7.66
C LYS A 151 -20.01 -28.59 8.83
N GLY A 152 -19.76 -27.31 8.57
CA GLY A 152 -19.81 -26.26 9.60
C GLY A 152 -21.21 -25.90 10.13
N GLN A 153 -22.27 -26.17 9.34
CA GLN A 153 -23.66 -25.95 9.78
C GLN A 153 -24.17 -27.09 10.68
N ARG A 154 -23.71 -28.34 10.46
CA ARG A 154 -24.10 -29.49 11.29
C ARG A 154 -23.57 -29.40 12.73
N THR A 155 -22.37 -28.85 12.92
CA THR A 155 -21.75 -28.69 14.26
C THR A 155 -22.39 -27.60 15.11
N ARG A 156 -22.99 -26.56 14.50
CA ARG A 156 -23.67 -25.47 15.25
C ARG A 156 -25.04 -25.89 15.79
N HIS A 157 -25.71 -26.83 15.12
CA HIS A 157 -27.02 -27.35 15.53
C HIS A 157 -26.92 -28.34 16.71
N THR A 158 -25.84 -29.12 16.80
CA THR A 158 -25.69 -30.16 17.84
C THR A 158 -25.25 -29.64 19.22
N GLY A 159 -25.01 -28.34 19.37
CA GLY A 159 -24.54 -27.73 20.63
C GLY A 159 -25.62 -27.13 21.53
N LEU A 160 -26.92 -27.24 21.19
CA LEU A 160 -28.00 -26.63 21.95
C LEU A 160 -29.02 -27.68 22.45
N ARG A 161 -28.57 -28.60 23.32
CA ARG A 161 -29.42 -29.37 24.23
C ARG A 161 -28.52 -29.98 25.32
N MET A 162 -28.51 -29.35 26.49
CA MET A 162 -28.46 -29.96 27.84
C MET A 162 -27.99 -28.92 28.86
N SER A 163 -28.98 -28.30 29.53
CA SER A 163 -29.00 -27.92 30.95
C SER A 163 -30.31 -27.17 31.20
#